data_AF-A0A5B3GU85-F1
#
_entry.id   AF-A0A5B3GU85-F1
#
_cell.length_a   1.000
_cell.length_b   1.000
_cell.length_c   1.000
_cell.angle_alpha   90.00
_cell.angle_beta   90.00
_cell.angle_gamma   90.00
#
_symmetry.space_group_name_H-M   'P 1'
#
loop_
_entity.id
_entity.type
_entity.pdbx_description
1 polymer ?
#
loop_
_entity_poly.entity_id
_entity_poly.type
_entity_poly.pdbx_seq_one_letter_code
_entity_poly.pdbx_strand_id
1 'polypeptide(L)'
;MDKKQTTATCPKCGEEIVQCENCENTGCPDCDGFVVTRDDVILCPECAAACKEDCDKMRAIGCGSCALFADEDDEGQGWCELHQESVCFIDKCSDRISKG
;
A
#
# COMPACT_ATOMS: atom_id res chain seq x y z
N MET A 1 11.76 -4.86 -26.30
CA MET A 1 10.52 -4.15 -26.70
C MET A 1 10.47 -2.91 -25.84
N ASP A 2 11.24 -1.91 -26.25
CA ASP A 2 11.49 -0.69 -25.51
C ASP A 2 10.30 0.23 -25.75
N LYS A 3 9.24 0.03 -24.97
CA LYS A 3 8.20 1.05 -24.82
C LYS A 3 8.91 2.23 -24.19
N LYS A 4 9.21 3.23 -25.02
CA LYS A 4 9.70 4.55 -24.61
C LYS A 4 8.70 5.11 -23.61
N GLN A 5 8.91 4.83 -22.33
CA GLN A 5 8.18 5.42 -21.23
C GLN A 5 8.53 6.90 -21.32
N THR A 6 7.60 7.70 -21.80
CA THR A 6 7.76 9.15 -21.83
C THR A 6 7.72 9.57 -20.37
N THR A 7 8.90 9.62 -19.74
CA THR A 7 9.10 10.05 -18.36
C THR A 7 8.75 11.53 -18.29
N ALA A 8 7.47 11.83 -18.05
CA ALA A 8 7.04 13.19 -17.77
C ALA A 8 7.74 13.62 -16.47
N THR A 9 8.30 14.82 -16.44
CA THR A 9 8.90 15.39 -15.24
C THR A 9 7.99 16.48 -14.68
N CYS A 10 7.98 16.58 -13.35
CA CYS A 10 7.18 17.56 -12.64
C CYS A 10 7.68 18.97 -13.00
N PRO A 11 6.79 19.86 -13.49
CA PRO A 11 7.21 21.21 -13.88
C PRO A 11 7.60 22.10 -12.68
N LYS A 12 7.32 21.66 -11.44
CA LYS A 12 7.63 22.40 -10.21
C LYS A 12 9.01 22.08 -9.65
N CYS A 13 9.36 20.80 -9.57
CA CYS A 13 10.61 20.34 -8.93
C CYS A 13 11.56 19.60 -9.88
N GLY A 14 11.10 19.24 -11.09
CA GLY A 14 11.89 18.48 -12.06
C GLY A 14 11.94 16.97 -11.82
N GLU A 15 11.35 16.49 -10.73
CA GLU A 15 11.30 15.06 -10.39
C GLU A 15 10.46 14.26 -11.38
N GLU A 16 10.75 12.97 -11.54
CA GLU A 16 9.97 12.09 -12.41
C GLU A 16 8.51 11.95 -11.91
N ILE A 17 7.55 12.08 -12.83
CA ILE A 17 6.15 11.79 -12.57
C ILE A 17 5.97 10.28 -12.49
N VAL A 18 5.43 9.83 -11.37
CA VAL A 18 5.15 8.43 -11.09
C VAL A 18 3.69 8.12 -11.33
N GLN A 19 3.38 6.84 -11.53
CA GLN A 19 2.01 6.36 -11.67
C GLN A 19 1.60 5.58 -10.41
N CYS A 20 0.40 5.85 -9.91
CA CYS A 20 -0.24 5.09 -8.85
C CYS A 20 -0.60 3.71 -9.37
N GLU A 21 -0.16 2.67 -8.68
CA GLU A 21 -0.42 1.28 -9.11
C GLU A 21 -1.88 0.84 -8.88
N ASN A 22 -2.61 1.49 -7.98
CA ASN A 22 -3.99 1.13 -7.66
C ASN A 22 -5.04 1.78 -8.57
N CYS A 23 -4.77 2.97 -9.12
CA CYS A 23 -5.75 3.74 -9.88
C CYS A 23 -5.21 4.40 -11.15
N GLU A 24 -3.97 4.10 -11.53
CA GLU A 24 -3.29 4.61 -12.72
C GLU A 24 -3.10 6.14 -12.77
N ASN A 25 -3.50 6.85 -11.71
CA ASN A 25 -3.34 8.30 -11.60
C ASN A 25 -1.84 8.65 -11.57
N THR A 26 -1.45 9.71 -12.25
CA THR A 26 -0.06 10.15 -12.32
C THR A 26 0.16 11.43 -11.53
N GLY A 27 1.31 11.53 -10.87
CA GLY A 27 1.64 12.71 -10.09
C GLY A 27 3.09 12.71 -9.66
N CYS A 28 3.52 13.86 -9.15
CA CYS A 28 4.86 14.00 -8.61
C CYS A 28 4.90 13.43 -7.18
N PRO A 29 5.90 12.60 -6.84
CA PRO A 29 6.08 12.08 -5.48
C PRO A 29 6.19 13.20 -4.44
N ASP A 30 7.00 14.22 -4.73
CA ASP A 30 7.30 15.28 -3.79
C ASP A 30 6.22 16.39 -3.76
N CYS A 31 5.65 16.73 -4.92
CA CYS A 31 4.69 17.84 -5.02
C CYS A 31 3.23 17.44 -4.81
N ASP A 32 2.83 16.24 -5.22
CA ASP A 32 1.43 15.78 -5.20
C ASP A 32 1.17 14.77 -4.07
N GLY A 33 2.17 14.52 -3.20
CA GLY A 33 2.02 13.68 -2.01
C GLY A 33 1.84 12.20 -2.33
N PHE A 34 2.41 11.73 -3.44
CA PHE A 34 2.45 10.30 -3.72
C PHE A 34 3.40 9.62 -2.76
N VAL A 35 3.02 8.44 -2.32
CA VAL A 35 3.69 7.71 -1.25
C VAL A 35 4.32 6.47 -1.84
N VAL A 36 5.63 6.33 -1.66
CA VAL A 36 6.33 5.08 -1.94
C VAL A 36 6.25 4.23 -0.67
N THR A 37 5.69 3.04 -0.82
CA THR A 37 5.54 2.08 0.26
C THR A 37 6.83 1.26 0.43
N ARG A 38 6.85 0.31 1.37
CA ARG A 38 8.04 -0.50 1.65
C ARG A 38 8.37 -1.52 0.57
N ASP A 39 7.36 -1.92 -0.20
CA ASP A 39 7.49 -2.85 -1.33
C ASP A 39 7.71 -2.10 -2.66
N ASP A 40 8.20 -0.85 -2.60
CA ASP A 40 8.37 0.06 -3.73
C ASP A 40 7.07 0.36 -4.53
N VAL A 41 5.90 -0.07 -4.02
CA VAL A 41 4.60 0.25 -4.60
C VAL A 41 4.30 1.73 -4.42
N ILE A 42 3.91 2.37 -5.50
CA ILE A 42 3.60 3.80 -5.55
C ILE A 42 2.08 4.00 -5.44
N LEU A 43 1.66 4.75 -4.43
CA LEU A 43 0.25 5.08 -4.20
C LEU A 43 0.04 6.59 -4.27
N CYS A 44 -1.02 7.01 -4.97
CA CYS A 44 -1.50 8.39 -4.87
C CYS A 44 -2.04 8.65 -3.45
N PRO A 45 -2.14 9.92 -3.01
CA PRO A 45 -2.61 10.25 -1.66
C PRO A 45 -3.97 9.64 -1.31
N GLU A 46 -4.89 9.53 -2.27
CA GLU A 46 -6.20 8.91 -2.07
C GLU A 46 -6.08 7.40 -1.82
N CYS A 47 -5.29 6.69 -2.64
CA CYS A 47 -5.08 5.25 -2.46
C CYS A 47 -4.27 4.94 -1.21
N ALA A 48 -3.31 5.79 -0.85
CA ALA A 48 -2.58 5.65 0.41
C ALA A 48 -3.48 5.88 1.63
N ALA A 49 -4.38 6.87 1.58
CA ALA A 49 -5.36 7.10 2.62
C ALA A 49 -6.36 5.94 2.75
N ALA A 50 -6.87 5.42 1.62
CA ALA A 50 -7.74 4.26 1.61
C ALA A 50 -7.04 3.01 2.16
N CYS A 51 -5.78 2.78 1.78
CA CYS A 51 -4.97 1.68 2.29
C CYS A 51 -4.76 1.81 3.80
N LYS A 52 -4.46 3.02 4.29
CA LYS A 52 -4.34 3.31 5.72
C LYS A 52 -5.65 3.02 6.47
N GLU A 53 -6.78 3.49 5.96
CA GLU A 53 -8.09 3.26 6.57
C GLU A 53 -8.44 1.77 6.63
N ASP A 54 -8.20 1.02 5.56
CA ASP A 54 -8.42 -0.42 5.52
C ASP A 54 -7.55 -1.15 6.55
N CYS A 55 -6.30 -0.72 6.68
CA CYS A 55 -5.37 -1.24 7.67
C CYS A 55 -5.74 -0.89 9.12
N ASP A 56 -6.23 0.32 9.37
CA ASP A 56 -6.74 0.70 10.70
C ASP A 56 -7.98 -0.13 11.07
N LYS A 57 -8.88 -0.41 10.11
CA LYS A 57 -10.03 -1.31 10.31
C LYS A 57 -9.57 -2.73 10.61
N MET A 58 -8.65 -3.27 9.81
CA MET A 58 -8.05 -4.60 10.02
C MET A 58 -7.39 -4.71 11.39
N ARG A 59 -6.63 -3.69 11.81
CA ARG A 59 -6.01 -3.66 13.14
C ARG A 59 -7.03 -3.63 14.27
N ALA A 60 -8.13 -2.88 14.11
CA ALA A 60 -9.16 -2.75 15.14
C ALA A 60 -9.91 -4.06 15.39
N ILE A 61 -10.11 -4.87 14.35
CA ILE A 61 -10.80 -6.17 14.43
C ILE A 61 -9.84 -7.36 14.63
N GLY A 62 -8.54 -7.11 14.64
CA GLY A 62 -7.52 -8.15 14.85
C GLY A 62 -7.18 -8.98 13.61
N CYS A 63 -7.48 -8.50 12.40
CA CYS A 63 -7.05 -9.18 11.17
C CYS A 63 -5.52 -9.20 11.06
N GLY A 64 -4.95 -10.41 11.03
CA GLY A 64 -3.57 -10.65 10.60
C GLY A 64 -2.44 -10.32 11.58
N SER A 65 -2.69 -10.10 12.87
CA SER A 65 -1.58 -10.00 13.83
C SER A 65 -1.10 -11.39 14.26
N CYS A 66 0.05 -11.83 13.72
CA CYS A 66 0.72 -13.11 14.02
C CYS A 66 0.98 -13.39 15.51
N ALA A 67 0.81 -12.40 16.39
CA ALA A 67 1.16 -12.51 17.81
C ALA A 67 -0.04 -12.82 18.75
N LEU A 68 -1.27 -12.99 18.23
CA LEU A 68 -2.47 -12.93 19.09
C LEU A 68 -3.53 -14.04 18.93
N PHE A 69 -3.35 -15.09 18.11
CA PHE A 69 -4.38 -16.15 17.95
C PHE A 69 -3.88 -17.59 18.12
N ALA A 70 -4.81 -18.46 18.53
CA ALA A 70 -4.66 -19.91 18.73
C ALA A 70 -4.98 -20.76 17.48
N ASP A 71 -5.38 -20.11 16.38
CA ASP A 71 -5.82 -20.67 15.09
C ASP A 71 -5.02 -20.04 13.94
N GLU A 72 -3.69 -20.15 14.04
CA GLU A 72 -2.75 -19.83 12.96
C GLU A 72 -2.80 -20.96 11.91
N ASP A 73 -2.91 -20.65 10.62
CA ASP A 73 -2.69 -21.66 9.57
C ASP A 73 -1.18 -21.89 9.34
N ASP A 74 -0.81 -22.97 8.63
CA ASP A 74 0.59 -23.36 8.42
C ASP A 74 1.46 -22.28 7.71
N GLU A 75 0.84 -21.23 7.15
CA GLU A 75 1.52 -20.10 6.50
C GLU A 75 1.70 -18.87 7.42
N GLY A 76 1.25 -18.94 8.68
CA GLY A 76 1.37 -17.84 9.65
C GLY A 76 0.33 -16.73 9.44
N GLN A 77 -0.73 -17.02 8.69
CA GLN A 77 -1.83 -16.09 8.44
C GLN A 77 -2.96 -16.27 9.46
N GLY A 78 -3.74 -15.20 9.67
CA GLY A 78 -4.91 -15.23 10.54
C GLY A 78 -6.18 -14.94 9.76
N TRP A 79 -7.27 -15.59 10.12
CA TRP A 79 -8.58 -15.32 9.52
C TRP A 79 -9.04 -13.88 9.77
N CYS A 80 -9.52 -13.20 8.74
CA CYS A 80 -10.04 -11.84 8.83
C CYS A 80 -11.53 -11.76 8.50
N GLU A 81 -12.34 -11.42 9.50
CA GLU A 81 -13.79 -11.28 9.35
C GLU A 81 -14.23 -10.17 8.39
N LEU A 82 -13.39 -9.13 8.20
CA LEU A 82 -13.69 -8.03 7.27
C LEU A 82 -13.53 -8.42 5.80
N HIS A 83 -12.49 -9.20 5.50
CA HIS A 83 -12.17 -9.61 4.13
C HIS A 83 -12.69 -11.01 3.79
N GLN A 84 -13.11 -11.78 4.81
CA GLN A 84 -13.53 -13.19 4.69
C GLN A 84 -12.49 -14.09 4.03
N GLU A 85 -11.22 -13.85 4.36
CA GLU A 85 -10.05 -14.61 3.89
C GLU A 85 -8.97 -14.65 4.99
N SER A 86 -8.06 -15.63 4.91
CA SER A 86 -6.81 -15.63 5.68
C SER A 86 -5.93 -14.50 5.16
N VAL A 87 -5.51 -13.59 6.04
CA VAL A 87 -4.62 -12.48 5.70
C VAL A 87 -3.55 -12.31 6.75
N CYS A 88 -2.35 -11.96 6.30
CA CYS A 88 -1.29 -11.47 7.14
C CYS A 88 -1.33 -9.93 7.15
N PHE A 89 -1.37 -9.33 8.34
CA PHE A 89 -1.37 -7.86 8.48
C PHE A 89 -0.09 -7.25 7.91
N ILE A 90 1.02 -7.98 7.96
CA ILE A 90 2.30 -7.50 7.42
C ILE A 90 2.18 -7.29 5.90
N ASP A 91 1.73 -8.31 5.17
CA ASP A 91 1.57 -8.28 3.71
C ASP A 91 0.56 -7.23 3.20
N LYS A 92 -0.53 -7.00 3.95
CA LYS A 92 -1.55 -6.01 3.56
C LYS A 92 -1.23 -4.59 4.04
N CYS A 93 -0.55 -4.43 5.18
CA CYS A 93 -0.45 -3.13 5.85
C CYS A 93 0.95 -2.66 6.16
N SER A 94 1.79 -3.49 6.78
CA SER A 94 3.13 -3.07 7.19
C SER A 94 3.99 -2.66 5.99
N ASP A 95 3.83 -3.35 4.87
CA ASP A 95 4.61 -3.10 3.66
C ASP A 95 3.94 -2.12 2.70
N ARG A 96 2.63 -1.88 2.86
CA ARG A 96 1.84 -0.93 2.04
C ARG A 96 1.62 0.45 2.67
N ILE A 97 1.97 0.63 3.94
CA ILE A 97 1.95 1.93 4.61
C ILE A 97 3.39 2.44 4.71
N SER A 98 3.62 3.68 4.29
CA SER A 98 4.95 4.30 4.43
C SER A 98 5.35 4.35 5.90
N LYS A 99 6.62 4.06 6.22
CA LYS A 99 7.12 4.17 7.59
C LYS A 99 7.03 5.64 8.00
N GLY A 100 6.13 5.95 8.92
CA GLY A 100 6.10 7.25 9.60
C GLY A 100 7.40 7.55 10.33
#